data_AF-A0A251WE64-F1
#
_entry.id   AF-A0A251WE64-F1
#
_cell.length_a   1.000
_cell.length_b   1.000
_cell.length_c   1.000
_cell.angle_alpha   90.00
_cell.angle_beta   90.00
_cell.angle_gamma   90.00
#
_symmetry.space_group_name_H-M   'P 1'
#
loop_
_entity.id
_entity.type
_entity.pdbx_description
1 polymer ?
#
loop_
_entity_poly.entity_id
_entity_poly.type
_entity_poly.pdbx_seq_one_letter_code
_entity_poly.pdbx_strand_id
1 'polypeptide(L)' 'MEIGQKVRVRRLRDRVPQEVVSKLGKTGTVKDFKVVDGKGLGCLVQFDNQYATWFFEDELEASN' A
#
# COMPACT_ATOMS: atom_id res chain seq x y z
N MET A 1 -2.24 -5.53 9.70
CA MET A 1 -2.12 -4.06 9.51
C MET A 1 -3.36 -3.40 10.06
N GLU A 2 -3.25 -2.15 10.52
CA GLU A 2 -4.36 -1.39 11.10
C GLU A 2 -4.51 -0.01 10.45
N ILE A 3 -5.72 0.57 10.48
CA ILE A 3 -5.95 1.93 9.98
C ILE A 3 -5.18 2.91 10.88
N GLY A 4 -4.43 3.83 10.27
CA GLY A 4 -3.55 4.77 10.96
C GLY A 4 -2.13 4.25 11.16
N GLN A 5 -1.85 2.98 10.83
CA GLN A 5 -0.51 2.41 10.91
C GLN A 5 0.38 2.91 9.76
N LYS A 6 1.66 3.15 10.05
CA LYS A 6 2.68 3.41 9.03
C LYS A 6 3.15 2.10 8.41
N VAL A 7 3.17 2.07 7.09
CA VAL A 7 3.58 0.91 6.30
C VAL A 7 4.57 1.35 5.23
N ARG A 8 5.52 0.48 4.91
CA ARG A 8 6.49 0.66 3.84
C ARG A 8 6.18 -0.27 2.68
N VAL A 9 6.26 0.23 1.46
CA VAL A 9 6.15 -0.60 0.26
C VAL A 9 7.44 -1.40 0.10
N ARG A 10 7.42 -2.71 0.41
CA ARG A 10 8.62 -3.56 0.35
C ARG A 10 8.81 -4.20 -1.02
N ARG A 11 7.71 -4.50 -1.71
CA ARG A 11 7.70 -5.17 -3.02
C ARG A 11 6.44 -4.78 -3.77
N LEU A 12 6.48 -4.94 -5.08
CA LEU A 12 5.35 -4.70 -5.97
C LEU A 12 5.15 -5.94 -6.84
N ARG A 13 3.90 -6.26 -7.14
CA ARG A 13 3.56 -7.31 -8.10
C ARG A 13 3.90 -6.88 -9.52
N ASP A 14 4.00 -7.89 -10.39
CA ASP A 14 4.19 -7.67 -11.82
C ASP A 14 2.96 -6.92 -12.40
N ARG A 15 3.20 -5.97 -13.33
CA ARG A 15 2.18 -5.08 -13.95
C ARG A 15 1.57 -4.01 -13.04
N VAL A 16 2.39 -3.31 -12.27
CA VAL A 16 1.98 -2.07 -11.58
C VAL A 16 2.27 -0.82 -12.44
N PRO A 17 1.44 0.22 -12.37
CA PRO A 17 1.72 1.46 -13.10
C PRO A 17 2.98 2.15 -12.56
N GLN A 18 3.67 2.89 -13.42
CA GLN A 18 4.98 3.50 -13.12
C GLN A 18 4.93 4.45 -11.91
N GLU A 19 3.78 5.08 -11.66
CA GLU A 19 3.54 5.91 -10.48
C GLU A 19 3.68 5.12 -9.16
N VAL A 20 3.25 3.86 -9.15
CA VAL A 20 3.33 2.95 -8.00
C VAL A 20 4.75 2.43 -7.83
N VAL A 21 5.45 2.17 -8.94
CA VAL A 21 6.88 1.82 -8.94
C VAL A 21 7.71 2.89 -8.24
N SER A 22 7.39 4.17 -8.46
CA SER A 22 8.05 5.29 -7.77
C SER A 22 7.79 5.34 -6.25
N LYS A 23 6.83 4.56 -5.72
CA LYS A 23 6.53 4.44 -4.29
C LYS A 23 7.23 3.25 -3.62
N LEU A 24 7.91 2.40 -4.39
CA LEU A 24 8.72 1.31 -3.82
C LEU A 24 9.75 1.87 -2.83
N GLY A 25 9.81 1.29 -1.63
CA GLY A 25 10.67 1.74 -0.54
C GLY A 25 10.16 2.96 0.24
N LYS A 26 9.07 3.61 -0.21
CA LYS A 26 8.47 4.74 0.53
C LYS A 26 7.53 4.25 1.62
N THR A 27 7.40 5.05 2.66
CA THR A 27 6.44 4.86 3.75
C THR A 27 5.18 5.69 3.51
N GLY A 28 4.03 5.11 3.82
CA GLY A 28 2.74 5.80 3.87
C GLY A 28 1.92 5.33 5.06
N THR A 29 0.74 5.92 5.22
CA THR A 29 -0.19 5.60 6.30
C THR A 29 -1.40 4.88 5.73
N VAL A 30 -1.79 3.76 6.35
CA VAL A 30 -3.00 3.05 5.94
C VAL A 30 -4.23 3.87 6.34
N LYS A 31 -5.09 4.13 5.37
CA LYS A 31 -6.34 4.89 5.56
C LYS A 31 -7.56 3.99 5.57
N ASP A 32 -7.55 2.93 4.79
CA ASP A 32 -8.73 2.09 4.58
C ASP A 32 -8.33 0.69 4.11
N PHE A 33 -9.28 -0.24 4.18
CA PHE A 33 -9.10 -1.61 3.70
C PHE A 33 -10.33 -2.04 2.91
N LYS A 34 -10.09 -2.66 1.75
CA LYS A 34 -11.15 -3.14 0.88
C LYS A 34 -10.81 -4.53 0.38
N VAL A 35 -11.82 -5.41 0.36
CA VAL A 35 -11.69 -6.74 -0.24
C VAL A 35 -11.68 -6.59 -1.77
N VAL A 36 -10.65 -7.16 -2.42
CA VAL A 36 -10.45 -7.15 -3.86
C VAL A 36 -10.62 -8.59 -4.38
N ASP A 37 -11.56 -8.79 -5.30
CA ASP A 37 -11.83 -10.03 -6.05
C ASP A 37 -11.76 -11.33 -5.23
N GLY A 38 -12.49 -11.36 -4.11
CA GLY A 38 -12.83 -12.58 -3.36
C GLY A 38 -11.68 -13.31 -2.67
N LYS A 39 -10.42 -12.91 -2.89
CA LYS A 39 -9.23 -13.58 -2.33
C LYS A 39 -8.16 -12.64 -1.76
N GLY A 40 -8.23 -11.32 -2.03
CA GLY A 40 -7.21 -10.37 -1.60
C GLY A 40 -7.76 -9.25 -0.72
N LEU A 41 -7.00 -8.85 0.29
CA LEU A 41 -7.22 -7.59 1.01
C LEU A 41 -6.36 -6.49 0.39
N GLY A 42 -7.02 -5.46 -0.12
CA GLY A 42 -6.40 -4.22 -0.56
C GLY A 42 -6.34 -3.23 0.60
N CYS A 43 -5.21 -2.59 0.78
CA CYS A 43 -4.94 -1.56 1.77
C CYS A 43 -4.77 -0.23 1.05
N LEU A 44 -5.56 0.78 1.41
CA LEU A 44 -5.41 2.13 0.89
C LEU A 44 -4.29 2.82 1.66
N VAL A 45 -3.19 3.12 0.99
CA VAL A 45 -2.03 3.78 1.60
C VAL A 45 -1.93 5.21 1.10
N GLN A 46 -2.01 6.15 2.04
CA GLN A 46 -1.81 7.57 1.81
C GLN A 46 -0.34 7.93 2.01
N PHE A 47 0.29 8.50 0.98
CA PHE A 47 1.63 9.05 1.05
C PHE A 47 1.59 10.57 1.30
N ASP A 48 2.74 11.11 1.66
CA ASP A 48 2.96 12.52 2.04
C ASP A 48 2.49 13.53 0.96
N ASN A 49 2.60 13.15 -0.32
CA ASN A 49 2.22 14.00 -1.45
C ASN A 49 0.69 14.08 -1.69
N GLN A 50 -0.14 13.83 -0.68
CA GLN A 50 -1.60 13.67 -0.80
C GLN A 50 -2.06 12.59 -1.81
N TYR A 51 -1.11 11.80 -2.32
CA TYR A 51 -1.36 10.69 -3.21
C TYR A 51 -1.71 9.44 -2.40
N ALA A 52 -2.87 8.84 -2.68
CA ALA A 52 -3.30 7.58 -2.09
C ALA A 52 -3.51 6.53 -3.19
N THR A 53 -3.08 5.31 -2.95
CA THR A 53 -3.32 4.19 -3.87
C THR A 53 -3.47 2.88 -3.11
N TRP A 54 -4.00 1.87 -3.78
CA TRP A 54 -4.27 0.56 -3.23
C TRP A 54 -3.07 -0.38 -3.41
N PHE A 55 -2.68 -1.04 -2.34
CA PHE A 55 -1.68 -2.10 -2.34
C PHE A 55 -2.24 -3.36 -1.71
N PHE A 56 -1.66 -4.50 -2.02
CA PHE A 56 -1.96 -5.72 -1.29
C PHE A 56 -1.25 -5.72 0.06
N GLU A 57 -1.84 -6.35 1.08
CA GLU A 57 -1.22 -6.51 2.40
C GLU A 57 0.21 -7.09 2.30
N ASP A 58 0.39 -8.04 1.39
CA ASP A 58 1.65 -8.75 1.16
C ASP A 58 2.77 -7.89 0.51
N GLU A 59 2.39 -6.79 -0.16
CA GLU A 59 3.31 -5.79 -0.75
C GLU A 59 3.81 -4.78 0.28
N LEU A 60 3.10 -4.68 1.40
CA LEU A 60 3.34 -3.73 2.46
C LEU A 60 4.06 -4.41 3.63
N GLU A 61 4.83 -3.61 4.36
CA GLU A 61 5.52 -4.02 5.57
C GLU A 61 5.21 -3.03 6.67
N ALA A 62 4.83 -3.52 7.86
CA ALA A 62 4.68 -2.67 9.02
C ALA A 62 6.05 -2.05 9.37
N SER A 63 6.16 -0.72 9.28
CA SER A 63 7.32 -0.01 9.80
C SER A 63 6.99 0.45 11.21
N ASN A 64 7.68 -0.15 12.17
CA ASN A 64 7.60 0.19 13.59
C ASN A 64 8.37 1.47 13.89
#